data_AF-A0AAW6P6Z3-F1
#
_entry.id   AF-A0AAW6P6Z3-F1
#
_cell.length_a   1.000
_cell.length_b   1.000
_cell.length_c   1.000
_cell.angle_alpha   90.00
_cell.angle_beta   90.00
_cell.angle_gamma   90.00
#
_symmetry.space_group_name_H-M   'P 1'
#
loop_
_entity.id
_entity.type
_entity.pdbx_description
1 polymer ?
#
loop_
_entity_poly.entity_id
_entity_poly.type
_entity_poly.pdbx_seq_one_letter_code
_entity_poly.pdbx_strand_id
1 'polypeptide(L)'
;MPYPLMFRDLNTEAYLWYTITSPEFVDQSLVGLKKFIAFQDELTEKNTIGQRFGPALYLAELLDTYPNARALLVQGEFEAMLEWGTKLGDIGRELTESARWMDMDEFLRLREIHNETFRPVATFNAATEITRVFSDIDFTGGQRHWSEIPEDMSYRGANILRKLQTSPELFNTLETVPEYHPDTSVTCHTGLIVPCTGVWVPAGGMGTTALAFARQGQVMQPMYPVTHENENRYEYTQAVETDWYLLRSTGRKVPLASAEARVSVRLCG
;
A
#
# COMPACT_ATOMS: atom_id res chain seq x y z
N MET A 1 10.29 -18.06 -16.78
CA MET A 1 11.55 -17.88 -16.03
C MET A 1 11.23 -18.10 -14.56
N PRO A 2 12.03 -18.87 -13.81
CA PRO A 2 11.80 -19.04 -12.38
C PRO A 2 12.04 -17.72 -11.65
N TYR A 3 11.14 -17.35 -10.75
CA TYR A 3 11.32 -16.18 -9.89
C TYR A 3 12.37 -16.51 -8.83
N PRO A 4 13.33 -15.62 -8.54
CA PRO A 4 14.30 -15.85 -7.47
C PRO A 4 13.61 -15.86 -6.11
N LEU A 5 14.00 -16.80 -5.23
CA LEU A 5 13.69 -16.81 -3.80
C LEU A 5 13.96 -15.42 -3.22
N MET A 6 12.90 -14.73 -2.80
CA MET A 6 13.05 -13.35 -2.34
C MET A 6 13.27 -13.33 -0.83
N PHE A 7 14.49 -12.98 -0.42
CA PHE A 7 14.77 -12.70 0.98
C PHE A 7 14.01 -11.43 1.40
N ARG A 8 13.15 -11.59 2.41
CA ARG A 8 12.42 -10.50 3.05
C ARG A 8 13.36 -9.75 3.99
N ASP A 9 13.35 -8.43 3.94
CA ASP A 9 14.16 -7.57 4.79
C ASP A 9 13.23 -6.62 5.55
N LEU A 10 13.11 -6.84 6.87
CA LEU A 10 12.20 -6.08 7.73
C LEU A 10 12.41 -4.57 7.58
N ASN A 11 13.67 -4.12 7.54
CA ASN A 11 13.98 -2.69 7.50
C ASN A 11 13.49 -2.03 6.21
N THR A 12 13.76 -2.65 5.06
CA THR A 12 13.32 -2.17 3.76
C THR A 12 11.80 -2.21 3.64
N GLU A 13 11.17 -3.32 4.04
CA GLU A 13 9.72 -3.46 3.95
C GLU A 13 8.99 -2.50 4.87
N ALA A 14 9.49 -2.31 6.10
CA ALA A 14 8.94 -1.34 7.05
C ALA A 14 9.09 0.09 6.54
N TYR A 15 10.30 0.44 6.07
CA TYR A 15 10.54 1.76 5.50
C TYR A 15 9.60 2.06 4.32
N LEU A 16 9.45 1.08 3.42
CA LEU A 16 8.58 1.22 2.26
C LEU A 16 7.11 1.35 2.66
N TRP A 17 6.65 0.49 3.56
CA TRP A 17 5.28 0.53 4.05
C TRP A 17 4.99 1.90 4.67
N TYR A 18 5.82 2.34 5.64
CA TYR A 18 5.67 3.64 6.29
C TYR A 18 5.73 4.81 5.31
N THR A 19 6.55 4.70 4.26
CA THR A 19 6.64 5.71 3.21
C THR A 19 5.33 5.76 2.41
N ILE A 20 4.89 4.63 1.84
CA ILE A 20 3.67 4.57 1.01
C ILE A 20 2.42 4.98 1.81
N THR A 21 2.35 4.61 3.08
CA THR A 21 1.22 4.92 3.93
C THR A 21 1.29 6.29 4.62
N SER A 22 2.34 7.07 4.35
CA SER A 22 2.51 8.39 4.95
C SER A 22 1.58 9.44 4.32
N PRO A 23 1.12 10.44 5.09
CA PRO A 23 0.45 11.62 4.54
C PRO A 23 1.26 12.30 3.43
N GLU A 24 2.58 12.40 3.59
CA GLU A 24 3.51 13.07 2.66
C GLU A 24 3.57 12.37 1.30
N PHE A 25 3.46 11.05 1.28
CA PHE A 25 3.39 10.31 0.03
C PHE A 25 2.08 10.60 -0.72
N VAL A 26 0.96 10.66 0.01
CA VAL A 26 -0.36 10.93 -0.56
C VAL A 26 -0.54 12.42 -0.92
N ASP A 27 0.18 13.35 -0.30
CA ASP A 27 0.21 14.78 -0.66
C ASP A 27 0.54 15.01 -2.15
N GLN A 28 1.28 14.08 -2.78
CA GLN A 28 1.57 14.12 -4.22
C GLN A 28 0.29 14.08 -5.07
N SER A 29 -0.73 13.33 -4.63
CA SER A 29 -2.03 13.28 -5.31
C SER A 29 -2.83 14.57 -5.14
N LEU A 30 -2.70 15.29 -4.03
CA LEU A 30 -3.31 16.62 -3.91
C LEU A 30 -2.69 17.61 -4.92
N VAL A 31 -1.37 17.58 -5.06
CA VAL A 31 -0.67 18.43 -6.05
C VAL A 31 -1.11 18.09 -7.47
N GLY A 32 -1.22 16.79 -7.79
CA GLY A 32 -1.76 16.32 -9.07
C GLY A 32 -3.21 16.78 -9.30
N LEU A 33 -4.08 16.66 -8.30
CA LEU A 33 -5.49 17.04 -8.39
C LEU A 33 -5.65 18.53 -8.70
N LYS A 34 -4.86 19.40 -8.07
CA LYS A 34 -4.88 20.84 -8.37
C LYS A 34 -4.46 21.13 -9.82
N LYS A 35 -3.48 20.41 -10.36
CA LYS A 35 -3.07 20.52 -11.78
C LYS A 35 -4.16 20.01 -12.72
N PHE A 36 -4.79 18.89 -12.36
CA PHE A 36 -5.90 18.30 -13.09
C PHE A 36 -7.06 19.30 -13.22
N ILE A 37 -7.48 19.90 -12.10
CA ILE A 37 -8.56 20.90 -12.06
C ILE A 37 -8.19 22.10 -12.94
N ALA A 38 -7.00 22.66 -12.76
CA ALA A 38 -6.56 23.81 -13.56
C ALA A 38 -6.57 23.52 -15.07
N PHE A 39 -6.16 22.33 -15.48
CA PHE A 39 -6.18 21.94 -16.89
C PHE A 39 -7.60 21.71 -17.40
N GLN A 40 -8.49 21.11 -16.61
CA GLN A 40 -9.89 20.95 -16.97
C GLN A 40 -10.61 22.30 -17.10
N ASP A 41 -10.35 23.24 -16.21
CA ASP A 41 -10.92 24.59 -16.26
C ASP A 41 -10.50 25.29 -17.56
N GLU A 42 -9.21 25.20 -17.93
CA GLU A 42 -8.69 25.73 -19.19
C GLU A 42 -9.41 25.16 -20.42
N LEU A 43 -9.65 23.84 -20.46
CA LEU A 43 -10.39 23.18 -21.54
C LEU A 43 -11.84 23.63 -21.61
N THR A 44 -12.47 23.78 -20.43
CA THR A 44 -13.88 24.17 -20.30
C THR A 44 -14.08 25.64 -20.69
N GLU A 45 -13.17 26.54 -20.32
CA GLU A 45 -13.23 27.95 -20.73
C GLU A 45 -13.13 28.13 -22.26
N LYS A 46 -12.31 27.32 -22.93
CA LYS A 46 -12.12 27.37 -24.38
C LYS A 46 -13.28 26.76 -25.17
N ASN A 47 -14.12 25.92 -24.55
CA ASN A 47 -15.12 25.13 -25.25
C ASN A 47 -16.52 25.26 -24.64
N THR A 48 -17.41 25.94 -25.35
CA THR A 48 -18.83 26.14 -24.95
C THR A 48 -19.62 24.83 -24.80
N ILE A 49 -19.22 23.75 -25.48
CA ILE A 49 -19.80 22.42 -25.29
C ILE A 49 -19.32 21.84 -23.96
N GLY A 50 -18.03 21.98 -23.63
CA GLY A 50 -17.48 21.60 -22.33
C GLY A 50 -18.15 22.32 -21.15
N GLN A 51 -18.50 23.60 -21.30
CA GLN A 51 -19.23 24.34 -20.26
C GLN A 51 -20.63 23.78 -19.97
N ARG A 52 -21.26 23.13 -20.95
CA ARG A 52 -22.63 22.58 -20.83
C ARG A 52 -22.67 21.09 -20.58
N PHE A 53 -21.68 20.34 -21.08
CA PHE A 53 -21.66 18.89 -21.12
C PHE A 53 -20.35 18.30 -20.58
N GLY A 54 -19.52 19.12 -19.93
CA GLY A 54 -18.36 18.68 -19.18
C GLY A 54 -18.74 17.69 -18.09
N PRO A 55 -17.82 16.81 -17.67
CA PRO A 55 -18.12 15.89 -16.58
C PRO A 55 -18.46 16.65 -15.30
N ALA A 56 -19.52 16.20 -14.64
CA ALA A 56 -19.91 16.69 -13.32
C ALA A 56 -19.03 16.05 -12.23
N LEU A 57 -17.72 16.31 -12.30
CA LEU A 57 -16.75 15.77 -11.36
C LEU A 57 -16.91 16.46 -9.99
N TYR A 58 -16.86 15.68 -8.92
CA TYR A 58 -16.88 16.17 -7.52
C TYR A 58 -15.50 16.67 -7.05
N LEU A 59 -14.78 17.40 -7.91
CA LEU A 59 -13.40 17.86 -7.64
C LEU A 59 -13.33 18.82 -6.45
N ALA A 60 -14.33 19.70 -6.30
CA ALA A 60 -14.41 20.60 -5.17
C ALA A 60 -14.58 19.83 -3.85
N GLU A 61 -15.45 18.81 -3.84
CA GLU A 61 -15.61 17.93 -2.67
C GLU A 61 -14.29 17.21 -2.34
N LEU A 62 -13.56 16.71 -3.35
CA LEU A 62 -12.26 16.09 -3.12
C LEU A 62 -11.24 17.06 -2.52
N LEU A 63 -11.21 18.33 -2.96
CA LEU A 63 -10.34 19.35 -2.38
C LEU A 63 -10.74 19.68 -0.94
N ASP A 64 -12.03 19.80 -0.66
CA ASP A 64 -12.56 20.19 0.65
C ASP A 64 -12.42 19.07 1.69
N THR A 65 -12.56 17.81 1.28
CA THR A 65 -12.48 16.64 2.17
C THR A 65 -11.04 16.20 2.45
N TYR A 66 -10.09 16.52 1.57
CA TYR A 66 -8.69 16.11 1.70
C TYR A 66 -8.02 16.50 3.03
N PRO A 67 -8.13 17.76 3.52
CA PRO A 67 -7.47 18.16 4.77
C PRO A 67 -7.90 17.31 5.98
N ASN A 68 -9.19 16.95 6.05
CA ASN A 68 -9.71 16.10 7.10
C ASN A 68 -9.20 14.66 6.97
N ALA A 69 -9.24 14.09 5.76
CA ALA A 69 -8.69 12.75 5.50
C ALA A 69 -7.20 12.66 5.85
N ARG A 70 -6.41 13.69 5.50
CA ARG A 70 -4.99 13.79 5.85
C ARG A 70 -4.78 13.89 7.36
N ALA A 71 -5.59 14.69 8.07
CA ALA A 71 -5.48 14.85 9.51
C ALA A 71 -5.78 13.55 10.26
N LEU A 72 -6.77 12.78 9.82
CA LEU A 72 -7.09 11.45 10.34
C LEU A 72 -5.96 10.45 10.05
N LEU A 73 -5.39 10.48 8.83
CA LEU A 73 -4.27 9.61 8.49
C LEU A 73 -3.04 9.84 9.38
N VAL A 74 -2.74 11.09 9.76
CA VAL A 74 -1.67 11.41 10.73
C VAL A 74 -1.90 10.73 12.08
N GLN A 75 -3.15 10.48 12.45
CA GLN A 75 -3.53 9.79 13.68
C GLN A 75 -3.56 8.27 13.55
N GLY A 76 -3.24 7.72 12.36
CA GLY A 76 -3.33 6.29 12.08
C GLY A 76 -4.72 5.83 11.64
N GLU A 77 -5.64 6.75 11.34
CA GLU A 77 -6.98 6.45 10.84
C GLU A 77 -7.01 6.49 9.30
N PHE A 78 -7.05 5.31 8.68
CA PHE A 78 -6.84 5.16 7.24
C PHE A 78 -8.11 5.31 6.38
N GLU A 79 -9.28 5.10 6.95
CA GLU A 79 -10.54 4.92 6.20
C GLU A 79 -10.96 6.17 5.42
N ALA A 80 -10.82 7.35 6.01
CA ALA A 80 -11.14 8.60 5.31
C ALA A 80 -10.24 8.83 4.08
N MET A 81 -8.97 8.42 4.13
CA MET A 81 -8.06 8.52 3.00
C MET A 81 -8.34 7.46 1.93
N LEU A 82 -8.70 6.24 2.34
CA LEU A 82 -9.16 5.18 1.43
C LEU A 82 -10.39 5.61 0.62
N GLU A 83 -11.37 6.21 1.30
CA GLU A 83 -12.58 6.75 0.66
C GLU A 83 -12.23 7.87 -0.32
N TRP A 84 -11.42 8.85 0.12
CA TRP A 84 -10.95 9.94 -0.73
C TRP A 84 -10.25 9.40 -1.99
N GLY A 85 -9.42 8.37 -1.83
CA GLY A 85 -8.72 7.74 -2.94
C GLY A 85 -9.60 7.00 -3.91
N THR A 86 -10.63 6.32 -3.42
CA THR A 86 -11.63 5.65 -4.25
C THR A 86 -12.36 6.66 -5.13
N LYS A 87 -12.82 7.76 -4.52
CA LYS A 87 -13.41 8.90 -5.22
C LYS A 87 -12.45 9.49 -6.25
N LEU A 88 -11.17 9.67 -5.93
CA LEU A 88 -10.20 10.16 -6.92
C LEU A 88 -10.04 9.20 -8.13
N GLY A 89 -10.10 7.89 -7.90
CA GLY A 89 -10.02 6.88 -8.95
C GLY A 89 -11.23 6.89 -9.91
N ASP A 90 -12.42 7.12 -9.36
CA ASP A 90 -13.69 7.13 -10.10
C ASP A 90 -13.74 8.24 -11.19
N ILE A 91 -12.98 9.33 -11.03
CA ILE A 91 -12.82 10.38 -12.05
C ILE A 91 -12.38 9.78 -13.40
N GLY A 92 -11.48 8.79 -13.41
CA GLY A 92 -10.96 8.22 -14.65
C GLY A 92 -12.06 7.56 -15.49
N ARG A 93 -13.05 6.95 -14.84
CA ARG A 93 -14.23 6.40 -15.49
C ARG A 93 -15.12 7.52 -16.03
N GLU A 94 -15.44 8.51 -15.20
CA GLU A 94 -16.31 9.64 -15.59
C GLU A 94 -15.75 10.42 -16.77
N LEU A 95 -14.42 10.63 -16.82
CA LEU A 95 -13.74 11.21 -17.98
C LEU A 95 -13.95 10.40 -19.25
N THR A 96 -13.79 9.07 -19.17
CA THR A 96 -13.94 8.19 -20.34
C THR A 96 -15.37 8.24 -20.90
N GLU A 97 -16.37 8.40 -20.03
CA GLU A 97 -17.78 8.42 -20.42
C GLU A 97 -18.23 9.79 -20.98
N SER A 98 -17.60 10.87 -20.53
CA SER A 98 -18.05 12.26 -20.77
C SER A 98 -17.17 13.08 -21.71
N ALA A 99 -15.93 12.67 -22.01
CA ALA A 99 -14.97 13.48 -22.76
C ALA A 99 -15.22 13.62 -24.27
N ARG A 100 -16.44 13.36 -24.75
CA ARG A 100 -16.81 13.42 -26.18
C ARG A 100 -16.70 14.82 -26.80
N TRP A 101 -16.59 15.85 -25.97
CA TRP A 101 -16.48 17.25 -26.37
C TRP A 101 -15.03 17.74 -26.49
N MET A 102 -14.06 16.97 -25.99
CA MET A 102 -12.63 17.27 -26.09
C MET A 102 -12.05 16.67 -27.38
N ASP A 103 -10.98 17.25 -27.88
CA ASP A 103 -10.18 16.54 -28.89
C ASP A 103 -9.38 15.38 -28.25
N MET A 104 -8.82 14.50 -29.08
CA MET A 104 -8.13 13.31 -28.60
C MET A 104 -6.83 13.65 -27.85
N ASP A 105 -6.11 14.69 -28.26
CA ASP A 105 -4.83 15.06 -27.65
C ASP A 105 -5.06 15.69 -26.26
N GLU A 106 -6.09 16.53 -26.14
CA GLU A 106 -6.59 17.09 -24.88
C GLU A 106 -7.05 15.98 -23.93
N PHE A 107 -7.83 15.02 -24.42
CA PHE A 107 -8.28 13.87 -23.63
C PHE A 107 -7.10 13.02 -23.12
N LEU A 108 -6.15 12.69 -24.00
CA LEU A 108 -4.98 11.89 -23.63
C LEU A 108 -4.12 12.61 -22.58
N ARG A 109 -3.94 13.92 -22.73
CA ARG A 109 -3.20 14.74 -21.77
C ARG A 109 -3.91 14.84 -20.41
N LEU A 110 -5.23 15.07 -20.41
CA LEU A 110 -6.01 15.11 -19.18
C LEU A 110 -6.00 13.75 -18.47
N ARG A 111 -6.05 12.65 -19.22
CA ARG A 111 -5.95 11.28 -18.70
C ARG A 111 -4.56 10.97 -18.14
N GLU A 112 -3.49 11.46 -18.76
CA GLU A 112 -2.13 11.34 -18.24
C GLU A 112 -2.01 12.04 -16.88
N ILE A 113 -2.48 13.29 -16.78
CA ILE A 113 -2.49 14.04 -15.51
C ILE A 113 -3.31 13.30 -14.45
N HIS A 114 -4.48 12.75 -14.80
CA HIS A 114 -5.28 11.93 -13.89
C HIS A 114 -4.53 10.68 -13.41
N ASN A 115 -3.89 9.94 -14.31
CA ASN A 115 -3.13 8.75 -13.97
C ASN A 115 -1.95 9.07 -13.03
N GLU A 116 -1.23 10.17 -13.28
CA GLU A 116 -0.16 10.64 -12.39
C GLU A 116 -0.70 11.05 -11.02
N THR A 117 -1.85 11.74 -11.02
CA THR A 117 -2.55 12.16 -9.80
C THR A 117 -3.02 10.98 -8.97
N PHE A 118 -3.56 9.94 -9.61
CA PHE A 118 -4.12 8.78 -8.92
C PHE A 118 -3.05 7.78 -8.46
N ARG A 119 -1.88 7.73 -9.12
CA ARG A 119 -0.84 6.71 -8.86
C ARG A 119 -0.39 6.60 -7.39
N PRO A 120 -0.10 7.68 -6.65
CA PRO A 120 0.27 7.59 -5.24
C PRO A 120 -0.85 6.95 -4.41
N VAL A 121 -2.09 7.41 -4.60
CA VAL A 121 -3.24 6.90 -3.84
C VAL A 121 -3.62 5.47 -4.22
N ALA A 122 -3.51 5.10 -5.49
CA ALA A 122 -3.66 3.71 -5.91
C ALA A 122 -2.63 2.80 -5.22
N THR A 123 -1.41 3.29 -5.03
CA THR A 123 -0.34 2.56 -4.33
C THR A 123 -0.62 2.48 -2.82
N PHE A 124 -1.11 3.57 -2.22
CA PHE A 124 -1.59 3.61 -0.83
C PHE A 124 -2.75 2.63 -0.60
N ASN A 125 -3.79 2.67 -1.44
CA ASN A 125 -4.97 1.80 -1.37
C ASN A 125 -4.55 0.33 -1.51
N ALA A 126 -3.67 0.00 -2.46
CA ALA A 126 -3.16 -1.36 -2.61
C ALA A 126 -2.40 -1.84 -1.35
N ALA A 127 -1.59 -0.97 -0.74
CA ALA A 127 -0.85 -1.32 0.48
C ALA A 127 -1.77 -1.51 1.71
N THR A 128 -2.90 -0.82 1.75
CA THR A 128 -3.83 -0.80 2.89
C THR A 128 -4.97 -1.81 2.76
N GLU A 129 -5.56 -2.00 1.59
CA GLU A 129 -6.64 -2.98 1.34
C GLU A 129 -6.21 -4.42 1.64
N ILE A 130 -4.95 -4.77 1.34
CA ILE A 130 -4.41 -6.10 1.66
C ILE A 130 -4.50 -6.38 3.17
N THR A 131 -4.33 -5.37 4.01
CA THR A 131 -4.48 -5.54 5.46
C THR A 131 -5.96 -5.68 5.87
N ARG A 132 -6.91 -5.10 5.12
CA ARG A 132 -8.36 -5.08 5.45
C ARG A 132 -9.01 -6.47 5.36
N VAL A 133 -8.52 -7.32 4.46
CA VAL A 133 -9.04 -8.69 4.26
C VAL A 133 -8.98 -9.53 5.55
N PHE A 134 -8.05 -9.26 6.46
CA PHE A 134 -7.92 -9.99 7.73
C PHE A 134 -8.79 -9.46 8.87
N SER A 135 -9.29 -8.23 8.75
CA SER A 135 -10.26 -7.66 9.70
C SER A 135 -11.71 -8.02 9.33
N ASP A 136 -11.91 -8.79 8.26
CA ASP A 136 -13.26 -9.19 7.82
C ASP A 136 -13.91 -10.12 8.83
N ILE A 137 -15.18 -9.84 9.11
CA ILE A 137 -15.97 -10.50 10.15
C ILE A 137 -16.11 -12.01 9.88
N ASP A 138 -16.09 -12.39 8.61
CA ASP A 138 -16.21 -13.77 8.17
C ASP A 138 -15.01 -14.65 8.63
N PHE A 139 -13.82 -14.05 8.81
CA PHE A 139 -12.67 -14.72 9.43
C PHE A 139 -12.80 -14.74 10.95
N THR A 140 -13.21 -13.63 11.56
CA THR A 140 -13.40 -13.56 13.03
C THR A 140 -14.51 -14.47 13.55
N GLY A 141 -15.52 -14.77 12.71
CA GLY A 141 -16.62 -15.67 13.00
C GLY A 141 -16.35 -17.14 12.62
N GLY A 142 -15.14 -17.45 12.11
CA GLY A 142 -14.75 -18.80 11.69
C GLY A 142 -15.52 -19.35 10.48
N GLN A 143 -16.19 -18.49 9.71
CA GLN A 143 -16.96 -18.89 8.52
C GLN A 143 -16.11 -19.02 7.26
N ARG A 144 -14.92 -18.39 7.23
CA ARG A 144 -13.95 -18.51 6.15
C ARG A 144 -12.63 -19.04 6.68
N HIS A 145 -12.02 -19.96 5.93
CA HIS A 145 -10.74 -20.55 6.30
C HIS A 145 -9.59 -19.70 5.75
N TRP A 146 -8.51 -19.52 6.52
CA TRP A 146 -7.34 -18.71 6.13
C TRP A 146 -6.72 -19.11 4.78
N SER A 147 -6.90 -20.37 4.36
CA SER A 147 -6.44 -20.90 3.06
C SER A 147 -7.24 -20.39 1.86
N GLU A 148 -8.36 -19.70 2.08
CA GLU A 148 -9.16 -19.05 1.05
C GLU A 148 -8.62 -17.68 0.67
N ILE A 149 -7.68 -17.13 1.46
CA ILE A 149 -7.07 -15.84 1.17
C ILE A 149 -5.85 -16.04 0.25
N PRO A 150 -5.70 -15.28 -0.85
CA PRO A 150 -4.57 -15.42 -1.77
C PRO A 150 -3.21 -15.23 -1.11
N GLU A 151 -2.20 -15.93 -1.64
CA GLU A 151 -0.80 -15.96 -1.20
C GLU A 151 -0.19 -14.57 -0.93
N ASP A 152 0.60 -14.52 0.15
CA ASP A 152 1.56 -13.47 0.47
C ASP A 152 0.92 -12.08 0.62
N MET A 153 0.45 -11.82 1.84
CA MET A 153 -0.44 -10.72 2.22
C MET A 153 0.22 -9.57 3.01
N SER A 154 1.51 -9.37 2.77
CA SER A 154 1.94 -8.01 2.45
C SER A 154 1.65 -7.80 0.96
N TYR A 155 2.04 -6.71 0.34
CA TYR A 155 2.52 -6.90 -1.04
C TYR A 155 3.44 -8.12 -1.01
N ARG A 156 3.21 -9.19 -1.80
CA ARG A 156 4.19 -10.28 -2.02
C ARG A 156 5.55 -9.60 -1.96
N GLY A 157 6.52 -9.99 -1.11
CA GLY A 157 7.77 -9.19 -0.97
C GLY A 157 8.35 -8.80 -2.35
N ALA A 158 8.11 -9.70 -3.31
CA ALA A 158 8.23 -9.54 -4.76
C ALA A 158 7.54 -8.35 -5.43
N ASN A 159 6.28 -8.05 -5.14
CA ASN A 159 5.56 -6.93 -5.73
C ASN A 159 5.98 -5.58 -5.15
N ILE A 160 6.36 -5.52 -3.87
CA ILE A 160 6.86 -4.31 -3.23
C ILE A 160 8.23 -3.97 -3.83
N LEU A 161 9.12 -4.96 -3.91
CA LEU A 161 10.44 -4.81 -4.51
C LEU A 161 10.37 -4.53 -6.01
N ARG A 162 9.44 -5.18 -6.72
CA ARG A 162 9.17 -4.91 -8.14
C ARG A 162 8.58 -3.51 -8.34
N LYS A 163 7.81 -2.98 -7.39
CA LYS A 163 7.38 -1.57 -7.38
C LYS A 163 8.54 -0.63 -7.08
N LEU A 164 9.43 -0.95 -6.13
CA LEU A 164 10.69 -0.22 -5.92
C LEU A 164 11.54 -0.16 -7.20
N GLN A 165 11.61 -1.27 -7.93
CA GLN A 165 12.36 -1.40 -9.18
C GLN A 165 11.68 -0.72 -10.38
N THR A 166 10.35 -0.62 -10.40
CA THR A 166 9.58 0.00 -11.50
C THR A 166 9.14 1.44 -11.22
N SER A 167 9.31 1.92 -9.98
CA SER A 167 9.17 3.31 -9.54
C SER A 167 10.48 3.83 -8.93
N PRO A 168 11.56 3.89 -9.74
CA PRO A 168 12.88 4.31 -9.31
C PRO A 168 12.90 5.70 -8.65
N GLU A 169 12.01 6.60 -9.05
CA GLU A 169 11.84 7.94 -8.49
C GLU A 169 11.58 7.96 -6.97
N LEU A 170 11.04 6.87 -6.41
CA LEU A 170 10.74 6.80 -4.99
C LEU A 170 11.92 6.30 -4.14
N PHE A 171 12.87 5.55 -4.71
CA PHE A 171 13.87 4.80 -3.92
C PHE A 171 15.28 4.69 -4.51
N ASN A 172 15.51 5.04 -5.78
CA ASN A 172 16.84 4.91 -6.42
C ASN A 172 17.92 5.83 -5.83
N THR A 173 17.56 6.73 -4.92
CA THR A 173 18.50 7.66 -4.27
C THR A 173 18.87 7.25 -2.85
N LEU A 174 18.28 6.19 -2.30
CA LEU A 174 18.49 5.80 -0.90
C LEU A 174 19.52 4.68 -0.78
N GLU A 175 20.73 5.06 -0.35
CA GLU A 175 21.79 4.10 0.00
C GLU A 175 21.51 3.40 1.35
N THR A 176 20.70 4.02 2.21
CA THR A 176 20.40 3.54 3.56
C THR A 176 18.94 3.74 3.93
N VAL A 177 18.41 2.87 4.77
CA VAL A 177 17.06 2.95 5.36
C VAL A 177 17.16 2.97 6.90
N PRO A 178 16.16 3.50 7.62
CA PRO A 178 16.11 3.37 9.06
C PRO A 178 16.11 1.90 9.48
N GLU A 179 16.80 1.59 10.57
CA GLU A 179 16.72 0.29 11.21
C GLU A 179 15.46 0.24 12.09
N TYR A 180 14.67 -0.82 11.94
CA TYR A 180 13.45 -1.09 12.67
C TYR A 180 13.58 -2.37 13.48
N HIS A 181 13.04 -2.34 14.70
CA HIS A 181 12.96 -3.51 15.58
C HIS A 181 11.53 -3.70 16.10
N PRO A 182 11.05 -4.95 16.19
CA PRO A 182 9.83 -5.26 16.92
C PRO A 182 9.99 -4.97 18.41
N ASP A 183 9.12 -4.14 18.96
CA ASP A 183 9.02 -3.87 20.39
C ASP A 183 8.16 -4.96 21.05
N THR A 184 8.83 -5.95 21.63
CA THR A 184 8.19 -7.08 22.30
C THR A 184 7.52 -6.74 23.62
N SER A 185 7.66 -5.49 24.11
CA SER A 185 6.95 -5.02 25.31
C SER A 185 5.47 -4.71 25.04
N VAL A 186 5.09 -4.54 23.76
CA VAL A 186 3.72 -4.31 23.33
C VAL A 186 3.31 -5.45 22.41
N THR A 187 2.53 -6.38 22.96
CA THR A 187 1.97 -7.52 22.23
C THR A 187 0.46 -7.37 22.07
N CYS A 188 -0.06 -7.78 20.92
CA CYS A 188 -1.49 -7.93 20.70
C CYS A 188 -1.77 -9.41 20.38
N HIS A 189 -2.72 -10.00 21.10
CA HIS A 189 -3.11 -11.40 21.00
C HIS A 189 -4.37 -11.57 20.15
N THR A 190 -4.61 -12.78 19.66
CA THR A 190 -5.77 -13.15 18.85
C THR A 190 -7.10 -12.62 19.39
N GLY A 191 -7.91 -12.06 18.49
CA GLY A 191 -9.22 -11.50 18.79
C GLY A 191 -9.18 -10.11 19.43
N LEU A 192 -7.99 -9.60 19.79
CA LEU A 192 -7.83 -8.24 20.29
C LEU A 192 -7.68 -7.25 19.13
N ILE A 193 -8.00 -5.99 19.40
CA ILE A 193 -7.84 -4.90 18.46
C ILE A 193 -6.38 -4.45 18.48
N VAL A 194 -5.77 -4.41 17.30
CA VAL A 194 -4.43 -3.87 17.07
C VAL A 194 -4.40 -2.40 17.54
N PRO A 195 -3.57 -2.08 18.54
CA PRO A 195 -3.61 -0.78 19.21
C PRO A 195 -3.02 0.35 18.35
N CYS A 196 -2.12 0.01 17.45
CA CYS A 196 -1.49 0.93 16.52
C CYS A 196 -0.83 0.14 15.37
N THR A 197 -0.31 0.83 14.36
CA THR A 197 0.36 0.18 13.24
C THR A 197 1.62 -0.60 13.68
N GLY A 198 1.75 -1.84 13.23
CA GLY A 198 2.91 -2.70 13.56
C GLY A 198 3.06 -3.87 12.59
N VAL A 199 3.74 -4.93 13.03
CA VAL A 199 3.99 -6.13 12.21
C VAL A 199 3.55 -7.41 12.88
N TRP A 200 3.15 -8.36 12.06
CA TRP A 200 2.89 -9.74 12.46
C TRP A 200 4.16 -10.57 12.30
N VAL A 201 4.50 -11.31 13.34
CA VAL A 201 5.73 -12.11 13.43
C VAL A 201 5.37 -13.52 13.91
N PRO A 202 5.91 -14.59 13.29
CA PRO A 202 5.70 -15.95 13.76
C PRO A 202 6.13 -16.17 15.22
N ALA A 203 5.29 -16.83 16.02
CA ALA A 203 5.56 -17.15 17.43
C ALA A 203 6.77 -18.09 17.61
N GLY A 204 7.11 -18.89 16.60
CA GLY A 204 8.26 -19.80 16.56
C GLY A 204 9.63 -19.12 16.37
N GLY A 205 9.67 -17.79 16.24
CA GLY A 205 10.90 -17.01 16.17
C GLY A 205 10.97 -16.06 14.97
N MET A 206 11.68 -14.94 15.17
CA MET A 206 11.94 -13.84 14.22
C MET A 206 12.83 -14.24 13.03
N GLY A 207 12.74 -15.47 12.53
CA GLY A 207 13.52 -15.90 11.37
C GLY A 207 13.12 -15.08 10.14
N THR A 208 13.83 -13.98 9.87
CA THR A 208 13.88 -13.12 8.66
C THR A 208 12.58 -12.78 7.93
N THR A 209 11.41 -13.10 8.47
CA THR A 209 10.14 -13.08 7.73
C THR A 209 9.16 -12.25 8.53
N ALA A 210 9.23 -10.92 8.37
CA ALA A 210 8.09 -10.07 8.70
C ALA A 210 7.01 -10.40 7.67
N LEU A 211 5.83 -10.88 8.07
CA LEU A 211 4.89 -11.47 7.12
C LEU A 211 3.83 -10.49 6.62
N ALA A 212 3.40 -9.57 7.48
CA ALA A 212 2.37 -8.59 7.18
C ALA A 212 2.48 -7.35 8.09
N PHE A 213 2.01 -6.21 7.61
CA PHE A 213 1.81 -5.00 8.42
C PHE A 213 0.36 -4.93 8.88
N ALA A 214 0.15 -4.50 10.13
CA ALA A 214 -1.18 -4.30 10.70
C ALA A 214 -1.46 -2.81 10.83
N ARG A 215 -2.72 -2.42 10.67
CA ARG A 215 -3.23 -1.07 10.95
C ARG A 215 -3.95 -1.04 12.29
N GLN A 216 -4.00 0.15 12.89
CA GLN A 216 -4.85 0.42 14.04
C GLN A 216 -6.31 0.00 13.77
N GLY A 217 -6.97 -0.58 14.78
CA GLY A 217 -8.39 -0.96 14.66
C GLY A 217 -8.64 -2.35 14.06
N GLN A 218 -7.62 -3.03 13.55
CA GLN A 218 -7.75 -4.37 13.00
C GLN A 218 -7.85 -5.44 14.09
N VAL A 219 -8.63 -6.49 13.85
CA VAL A 219 -8.70 -7.64 14.78
C VAL A 219 -7.53 -8.57 14.54
N MET A 220 -6.88 -8.97 15.63
CA MET A 220 -5.74 -9.88 15.60
C MET A 220 -6.20 -11.31 15.20
N GLN A 221 -5.52 -11.97 14.26
CA GLN A 221 -5.81 -13.31 13.75
C GLN A 221 -4.79 -14.31 14.29
N PRO A 222 -5.20 -15.52 14.71
CA PRO A 222 -4.31 -16.46 15.39
C PRO A 222 -3.25 -17.07 14.48
N MET A 223 -3.49 -17.08 13.17
CA MET A 223 -2.65 -17.78 12.22
C MET A 223 -2.54 -17.02 10.91
N TYR A 224 -1.33 -17.02 10.34
CA TYR A 224 -1.03 -16.44 9.04
C TYR A 224 -0.56 -17.51 8.06
N PRO A 225 -1.06 -17.51 6.80
CA PRO A 225 -0.49 -18.34 5.76
C PRO A 225 0.90 -17.81 5.37
N VAL A 226 1.88 -18.71 5.41
CA VAL A 226 3.23 -18.47 4.90
C VAL A 226 3.47 -19.41 3.74
N THR A 227 3.82 -18.84 2.59
CA THR A 227 4.22 -19.62 1.42
C THR A 227 5.70 -19.91 1.52
N HIS A 228 6.02 -21.19 1.53
CA HIS A 228 7.38 -21.71 1.47
C HIS A 228 7.65 -22.28 0.09
N GLU A 229 8.86 -22.09 -0.41
CA GLU A 229 9.35 -22.79 -1.61
C GLU A 229 10.27 -23.92 -1.15
N ASN A 230 9.98 -25.17 -1.52
CA ASN A 230 10.87 -26.29 -1.20
C ASN A 230 12.04 -26.41 -2.19
N GLU A 231 13.01 -27.29 -1.91
CA GLU A 231 14.19 -27.53 -2.76
C GLU A 231 13.86 -27.87 -4.23
N ASN A 232 12.64 -28.35 -4.47
CA ASN A 232 12.11 -28.71 -5.78
C ASN A 232 11.26 -27.60 -6.43
N ARG A 233 11.23 -26.38 -5.87
CA ARG A 233 10.44 -25.23 -6.32
C ARG A 233 8.93 -25.43 -6.32
N TYR A 234 8.44 -26.33 -5.48
CA TYR A 234 7.02 -26.39 -5.18
C TYR A 234 6.72 -25.41 -4.05
N GLU A 235 5.78 -24.51 -4.32
CA GLU A 235 5.20 -23.62 -3.33
C GLU A 235 4.22 -24.43 -2.46
N TYR A 236 4.37 -24.35 -1.15
CA TYR A 236 3.40 -24.87 -0.20
C TYR A 236 3.09 -23.81 0.84
N THR A 237 1.82 -23.71 1.23
CA THR A 237 1.37 -22.73 2.21
C THR A 237 1.13 -23.41 3.55
N GLN A 238 1.76 -22.90 4.60
CA GLN A 238 1.58 -23.37 5.98
C GLN A 238 1.01 -22.23 6.83
N ALA A 239 -0.01 -22.54 7.64
CA ALA A 239 -0.45 -21.63 8.70
C ALA A 239 0.55 -21.65 9.86
N VAL A 240 1.02 -20.47 10.25
CA VAL A 240 1.86 -20.29 11.44
C VAL A 240 1.17 -19.38 12.43
N GLU A 241 1.29 -19.71 13.71
CA GLU A 241 0.88 -18.81 14.79
C GLU A 241 1.74 -17.54 14.75
N THR A 242 1.10 -16.39 14.91
CA THR A 242 1.78 -15.10 14.89
C THR A 242 1.42 -14.26 16.10
N ASP A 243 2.37 -13.45 16.54
CA ASP A 243 2.14 -12.34 17.44
C ASP A 243 2.22 -11.02 16.66
N TRP A 244 1.52 -10.00 17.15
CA TRP A 244 1.70 -8.64 16.68
C TRP A 244 2.66 -7.88 17.59
N TYR A 245 3.57 -7.12 16.98
CA TYR A 245 4.51 -6.23 17.66
C TYR A 245 4.50 -4.84 17.04
N LEU A 246 4.64 -3.81 17.89
CA LEU A 246 4.91 -2.45 17.43
C LEU A 246 6.30 -2.39 16.79
N LEU A 247 6.44 -1.78 15.61
CA LEU A 247 7.76 -1.47 15.07
C LEU A 247 8.25 -0.12 15.57
N ARG A 248 9.49 -0.08 16.03
CA ARG A 248 10.18 1.17 16.38
C ARG A 248 11.43 1.34 15.55
N SER A 249 11.64 2.55 15.05
CA SER A 249 12.95 2.94 14.54
C SER A 249 13.95 3.02 15.69
N THR A 250 15.15 2.47 15.51
CA THR A 250 16.24 2.57 16.50
C THR A 250 16.98 3.89 16.42
N GLY A 251 16.66 4.73 15.43
CA GLY A 251 17.42 5.93 15.08
C GLY A 251 18.72 5.64 14.31
N ARG A 252 19.09 4.37 14.11
CA ARG A 252 20.21 3.98 13.26
C ARG A 252 19.76 3.83 11.81
N LYS A 253 20.73 3.86 10.90
CA LYS A 253 20.54 3.57 9.49
C LYS A 253 21.29 2.30 9.11
N VAL A 254 20.66 1.45 8.32
CA VAL A 254 21.26 0.25 7.74
C VAL A 254 21.32 0.39 6.22
N PRO A 255 22.28 -0.27 5.54
CA PRO A 255 22.32 -0.29 4.08
C PRO A 255 20.98 -0.79 3.53
N LEU A 256 20.48 -0.15 2.47
CA LEU A 256 19.35 -0.71 1.73
C LEU A 256 19.79 -2.09 1.22
N ALA A 257 19.03 -3.13 1.52
CA ALA A 257 19.37 -4.47 1.07
C ALA A 257 19.49 -4.48 -0.47
N SER A 258 20.69 -4.80 -0.97
CA SER A 258 20.94 -4.82 -2.41
C SER A 258 20.12 -5.94 -3.06
N ALA A 259 19.73 -5.77 -4.32
CA ALA A 259 19.04 -6.81 -5.07
C ALA A 259 19.86 -8.13 -5.13
N GLU A 260 21.19 -8.05 -4.98
CA GLU A 260 22.13 -9.18 -5.00
C GLU A 260 22.27 -9.87 -3.64
N ALA A 261 22.19 -9.14 -2.52
CA ALA A 261 22.17 -9.72 -1.17
C ALA A 261 20.88 -10.52 -0.90
N ARG A 262 19.83 -10.28 -1.71
CA ARG A 262 18.57 -11.03 -1.70
C ARG A 262 18.61 -12.35 -2.50
N VAL A 263 19.80 -12.86 -2.86
CA VAL A 263 19.96 -14.10 -3.63
C VAL A 263 20.87 -15.13 -2.93
N SER A 264 21.46 -14.83 -1.77
CA SER A 264 22.54 -15.65 -1.23
C SER A 264 22.52 -15.84 0.28
N VAL A 265 21.78 -16.84 0.78
CA VAL A 265 22.22 -17.65 1.93
C VAL A 265 21.74 -19.08 1.75
N ARG A 266 22.68 -20.01 1.53
CA ARG A 266 22.46 -21.44 1.80
C ARG A 266 22.29 -21.60 3.31
N LEU A 267 21.14 -22.08 3.76
CA LEU A 267 21.09 -22.73 5.06
C LEU A 267 21.75 -24.09 4.87
N CYS A 268 22.98 -24.21 5.37
CA CYS A 268 23.60 -25.51 5.58
C CYS A 268 22.72 -26.30 6.57
N GLY A 269 22.12 -27.37 6.07
CA GLY A 269 21.72 -28.55 6.82
C GLY A 269 22.45 -29.74 6.20
#